data_AF-A0A365P4Q7-F1
#
_entry.id   AF-A0A365P4Q7-F1
#
_cell.length_a   1.000
_cell.length_b   1.000
_cell.length_c   1.000
_cell.angle_alpha   90.00
_cell.angle_beta   90.00
_cell.angle_gamma   90.00
#
_symmetry.space_group_name_H-M   'P 1'
#
loop_
_entity.id
_entity.type
_entity.pdbx_description
1 polymer ?
#
loop_
_entity_poly.entity_id
_entity_poly.type
_entity_poly.pdbx_seq_one_letter_code
_entity_poly.pdbx_strand_id
1 'polypeptide(L)'
;MGNFLNKEKLNKGEVIFFILYFLTSFTLFFTIDFPINKELSRFSLFFYSYGTVLFLYIFGYKSLRKLLFTQFFILIGLIHIIIFLLIKDNGELYFEKGHSGKGLNYTIIAILLIQILRYLSLKIQQKELVCPDRSGIDMFDNRKTNFFDFIFFLFYLLSFVGFIVITCN
;
A
#
# COMPACT_ATOMS: atom_id res chain seq x y z
N MET A 1 -14.21 0.14 -23.93
CA MET A 1 -12.95 0.55 -23.29
C MET A 1 -13.30 0.95 -21.88
N GLY A 2 -12.88 0.17 -20.86
CA GLY A 2 -13.23 0.45 -19.46
C GLY A 2 -12.65 1.78 -19.00
N ASN A 3 -13.38 2.54 -18.19
CA ASN A 3 -12.85 3.78 -17.63
C ASN A 3 -11.65 3.47 -16.73
N PHE A 4 -10.52 4.16 -16.95
CA PHE A 4 -9.33 3.96 -16.12
C PHE A 4 -9.59 4.30 -14.65
N LEU A 5 -10.44 5.27 -14.33
CA LEU A 5 -10.91 5.46 -12.95
C LEU A 5 -12.43 5.60 -12.93
N ASN A 6 -13.07 4.77 -12.12
CA ASN A 6 -14.52 4.77 -12.01
C ASN A 6 -14.97 5.84 -11.02
N LYS A 7 -15.97 6.65 -11.38
CA LYS A 7 -16.61 7.64 -10.47
C LYS A 7 -17.60 6.98 -9.50
N GLU A 8 -17.45 5.69 -9.24
CA GLU A 8 -18.29 4.94 -8.32
C GLU A 8 -18.14 5.48 -6.88
N LYS A 9 -19.25 5.47 -6.14
CA LYS A 9 -19.25 5.79 -4.72
C LYS A 9 -18.54 4.71 -3.91
N LEU A 10 -18.06 5.09 -2.74
CA LEU A 10 -17.50 4.17 -1.77
C LEU A 10 -18.59 3.22 -1.25
N ASN A 11 -18.26 1.94 -1.13
CA ASN A 11 -19.12 0.96 -0.48
C ASN A 11 -18.93 1.00 1.05
N LYS A 12 -19.83 0.35 1.79
CA LYS A 12 -19.77 0.33 3.27
C LYS A 12 -18.44 -0.24 3.80
N GLY A 13 -17.88 -1.24 3.13
CA GLY A 13 -16.59 -1.85 3.51
C GLY A 13 -15.43 -0.87 3.39
N GLU A 14 -15.39 -0.08 2.32
CA GLU A 14 -14.38 0.96 2.08
C GLU A 14 -14.49 2.10 3.08
N VAL A 15 -15.71 2.46 3.49
CA VAL A 15 -15.93 3.45 4.56
C VAL A 15 -15.43 2.94 5.91
N ILE A 16 -15.80 1.70 6.29
CA ILE A 16 -15.29 1.07 7.52
C ILE A 16 -13.76 0.98 7.48
N PHE A 17 -13.22 0.62 6.33
CA PHE A 17 -11.78 0.56 6.10
C PHE A 17 -11.12 1.92 6.34
N PHE A 18 -11.68 3.04 5.85
CA PHE A 18 -11.14 4.38 6.12
C PHE A 18 -11.19 4.74 7.60
N ILE A 19 -12.26 4.39 8.30
CA ILE A 19 -12.38 4.62 9.74
C ILE A 19 -11.29 3.85 10.49
N LEU A 20 -11.13 2.56 10.20
CA LEU A 20 -10.11 1.72 10.83
C LEU A 20 -8.70 2.24 10.52
N TYR A 21 -8.45 2.64 9.28
CA TYR A 21 -7.17 3.21 8.87
C TYR A 21 -6.88 4.51 9.63
N PHE A 22 -7.85 5.41 9.74
CA PHE A 22 -7.67 6.65 10.49
C PHE A 22 -7.41 6.41 11.97
N LEU A 23 -8.12 5.46 12.58
CA LEU A 23 -7.91 5.07 13.98
C LEU A 23 -6.51 4.48 14.21
N THR A 24 -6.01 3.64 13.29
CA THR A 24 -4.65 3.09 13.40
C THR A 24 -3.60 4.16 13.18
N SER A 25 -3.75 5.04 12.18
CA SER A 25 -2.86 6.20 11.97
C SER A 25 -2.83 7.12 13.19
N PHE A 26 -3.98 7.40 13.79
CA PHE A 26 -4.10 8.25 14.98
C PHE A 26 -3.40 7.60 16.17
N THR A 27 -3.68 6.32 16.44
CA THR A 27 -3.03 5.57 17.53
C THR A 27 -1.51 5.55 17.35
N LEU A 28 -1.04 5.34 16.11
CA LEU A 28 0.38 5.37 15.79
C LEU A 28 1.04 6.72 16.14
N PHE A 29 0.37 7.82 15.79
CA PHE A 29 0.87 9.16 16.09
C PHE A 29 1.11 9.35 17.60
N PHE A 30 0.16 8.93 18.45
CA PHE A 30 0.36 8.95 19.91
C PHE A 30 1.52 8.06 20.37
N THR A 31 1.71 6.88 19.75
CA THR A 31 2.84 6.00 20.13
C THR A 31 4.21 6.54 19.73
N ILE A 32 4.26 7.48 18.77
CA ILE A 32 5.51 8.14 18.36
C ILE A 32 5.84 9.29 19.32
N ASP A 33 4.86 10.12 19.67
CA ASP A 33 5.07 11.29 20.52
C ASP A 33 5.14 10.96 22.02
N PHE A 34 4.42 9.91 22.45
CA PHE A 34 4.36 9.46 23.84
C PHE A 34 4.68 7.96 23.94
N PRO A 35 5.94 7.56 23.64
CA PRO A 35 6.31 6.15 23.61
C PRO A 35 6.30 5.55 25.01
N ILE A 36 5.37 4.62 25.25
CA ILE A 36 5.40 3.76 26.46
C ILE A 36 6.67 2.88 26.44
N ASN A 37 7.06 2.43 25.25
CA ASN A 37 8.26 1.63 25.01
C ASN A 37 8.82 1.96 23.61
N LYS A 38 10.09 2.38 23.54
CA LYS A 38 10.76 2.75 22.27
C LYS A 38 10.82 1.59 21.27
N GLU A 39 11.00 0.36 21.76
CA GLU A 39 10.98 -0.84 20.92
C GLU A 39 9.60 -1.05 20.30
N LEU A 40 8.54 -0.92 21.11
CA LEU A 40 7.17 -1.02 20.62
C LEU A 40 6.89 0.06 19.56
N SER A 41 7.27 1.31 19.80
CA SER A 41 7.08 2.40 18.82
C SER A 41 7.79 2.12 17.49
N ARG A 42 9.04 1.62 17.53
CA ARG A 42 9.78 1.21 16.33
C ARG A 42 9.07 0.10 15.56
N PHE A 43 8.64 -0.97 16.24
CA PHE A 43 7.94 -2.07 15.60
C PHE A 43 6.58 -1.64 15.05
N SER A 44 5.79 -0.88 15.82
CA SER A 44 4.50 -0.37 15.38
C SER A 44 4.64 0.49 14.12
N LEU A 45 5.62 1.41 14.08
CA LEU A 45 5.89 2.24 12.91
C LEU A 45 6.37 1.42 11.70
N PHE A 46 7.21 0.41 11.92
CA PHE A 46 7.64 -0.51 10.87
C PHE A 46 6.45 -1.27 10.28
N PHE A 47 5.66 -1.96 11.11
CA PHE A 47 4.51 -2.73 10.64
C PHE A 47 3.45 -1.83 10.00
N TYR A 48 3.23 -0.63 10.53
CA TYR A 48 2.31 0.32 9.92
C TYR A 48 2.77 0.76 8.53
N SER A 49 4.04 1.13 8.39
CA SER A 49 4.57 1.69 7.14
C SER A 49 4.61 0.65 6.01
N TYR A 50 5.20 -0.52 6.25
CA TYR A 50 5.26 -1.60 5.25
C TYR A 50 3.94 -2.36 5.14
N GLY A 51 3.21 -2.53 6.24
CA GLY A 51 1.91 -3.19 6.26
C GLY A 51 0.85 -2.44 5.50
N THR A 52 0.85 -1.10 5.51
CA THR A 52 -0.09 -0.29 4.68
C THR A 52 0.01 -0.66 3.20
N VAL A 53 1.23 -0.85 2.69
CA VAL A 53 1.47 -1.18 1.28
C VAL A 53 0.97 -2.58 0.93
N LEU A 54 1.26 -3.56 1.78
CA LEU A 54 0.74 -4.93 1.62
C LEU A 54 -0.79 -4.96 1.68
N PHE A 55 -1.35 -4.24 2.65
CA PHE A 55 -2.78 -4.18 2.88
C PHE A 55 -3.53 -3.55 1.71
N LEU A 56 -2.97 -2.48 1.14
CA LEU A 56 -3.48 -1.86 -0.08
C LEU A 56 -3.51 -2.81 -1.28
N TYR A 57 -2.47 -3.63 -1.44
CA TYR A 57 -2.42 -4.58 -2.54
C TYR A 57 -3.37 -5.75 -2.36
N ILE A 58 -3.46 -6.32 -1.15
CA ILE A 58 -4.28 -7.50 -0.90
C ILE A 58 -5.76 -7.11 -0.82
N PHE A 59 -6.11 -6.09 -0.03
CA PHE A 59 -7.50 -5.76 0.27
C PHE A 59 -8.01 -4.54 -0.50
N GLY A 60 -7.13 -3.57 -0.75
CA GLY A 60 -7.49 -2.31 -1.43
C GLY A 60 -7.46 -2.36 -2.96
N TYR A 61 -6.94 -3.45 -3.53
CA TYR A 61 -6.64 -3.56 -4.96
C TYR A 61 -7.84 -3.26 -5.88
N LYS A 62 -9.02 -3.81 -5.56
CA LYS A 62 -10.26 -3.59 -6.33
C LYS A 62 -10.81 -2.18 -6.09
N SER A 63 -10.70 -1.69 -4.85
CA SER A 63 -11.12 -0.34 -4.48
C SER A 63 -10.28 0.74 -5.15
N LEU A 64 -8.98 0.49 -5.39
CA LEU A 64 -8.07 1.36 -6.14
C LEU A 64 -8.46 1.57 -7.62
N ARG A 65 -9.50 0.90 -8.12
CA ARG A 65 -10.10 1.20 -9.43
C ARG A 65 -11.02 2.44 -9.39
N LYS A 66 -11.49 2.80 -8.19
CA LYS A 66 -12.40 3.93 -7.95
C LYS A 66 -11.63 5.21 -7.74
N LEU A 67 -12.05 6.27 -8.42
CA LEU A 67 -11.40 7.58 -8.37
C LEU A 67 -11.26 8.11 -6.94
N LEU A 68 -12.36 8.08 -6.16
CA LEU A 68 -12.37 8.60 -4.79
C LEU A 68 -11.42 7.83 -3.86
N PHE A 69 -11.41 6.51 -3.96
CA PHE A 69 -10.53 5.67 -3.13
C PHE A 69 -9.07 5.90 -3.48
N THR A 70 -8.74 5.99 -4.76
CA THR A 70 -7.39 6.29 -5.25
C THR A 70 -6.92 7.68 -4.82
N GLN A 71 -7.77 8.71 -4.96
CA GLN A 71 -7.43 10.07 -4.54
C GLN A 71 -7.17 10.16 -3.03
N PHE A 72 -8.01 9.51 -2.23
CA PHE A 72 -7.82 9.42 -0.79
C PHE A 72 -6.46 8.80 -0.46
N PHE A 73 -6.11 7.69 -1.09
CA PHE A 73 -4.84 7.02 -0.82
C PHE A 73 -3.61 7.75 -1.35
N ILE A 74 -3.74 8.50 -2.44
CA ILE A 74 -2.70 9.45 -2.88
C ILE A 74 -2.46 10.50 -1.80
N LEU A 75 -3.52 11.09 -1.24
CA LEU A 75 -3.40 12.06 -0.15
C LEU A 75 -2.73 11.44 1.08
N ILE A 76 -3.12 10.23 1.46
CA ILE A 76 -2.45 9.47 2.54
C ILE A 76 -0.96 9.23 2.22
N GLY A 77 -0.61 8.85 0.99
CA GLY A 77 0.77 8.68 0.56
C GLY A 77 1.60 9.95 0.68
N LEU A 78 1.02 11.12 0.39
CA LEU A 78 1.66 12.42 0.60
C LEU A 78 1.84 12.73 2.10
N ILE A 79 0.81 12.48 2.92
CA ILE A 79 0.90 12.64 4.38
C ILE A 79 1.99 11.72 4.96
N HIS A 80 2.11 10.49 4.46
CA HIS A 80 3.17 9.55 4.86
C HIS A 80 4.57 10.10 4.57
N ILE A 81 4.78 10.72 3.42
CA ILE A 81 6.05 11.40 3.11
C ILE A 81 6.31 12.53 4.09
N ILE A 82 5.31 13.37 4.38
CA ILE A 82 5.46 14.47 5.34
C ILE A 82 5.83 13.92 6.72
N ILE A 83 5.10 12.92 7.22
CA ILE A 83 5.39 12.26 8.51
C ILE A 83 6.81 11.71 8.51
N PHE A 84 7.24 11.01 7.45
CA PHE A 84 8.60 10.51 7.36
C PHE A 84 9.63 11.62 7.46
N LEU A 85 9.45 12.72 6.72
CA LEU A 85 10.37 13.86 6.74
C LEU A 85 10.45 14.54 8.12
N LEU A 86 9.39 14.49 8.92
CA LEU A 86 9.38 15.01 10.28
C LEU A 86 10.11 14.09 11.27
N ILE A 87 10.03 12.78 11.08
CA ILE A 87 10.56 11.80 12.04
C ILE A 87 11.93 11.23 11.65
N LYS A 88 12.39 11.39 10.40
CA LYS A 88 13.58 10.71 9.84
C LYS A 88 14.87 10.94 10.63
N ASP A 89 14.98 12.07 11.33
CA ASP A 89 16.19 12.44 12.08
C ASP A 89 16.09 12.02 13.57
N ASN A 90 15.00 11.37 13.97
CA ASN A 90 14.82 10.83 15.32
C ASN A 90 15.59 9.52 15.48
N GLY A 91 16.74 9.60 16.16
CA GLY A 91 17.61 8.45 16.46
C GLY A 91 16.92 7.30 17.20
N GLU A 92 15.84 7.57 17.96
CA GLU A 92 15.11 6.54 18.71
C GLU A 92 14.28 5.61 17.82
N LEU A 93 14.01 6.04 16.58
CA LEU A 93 13.22 5.27 15.62
C LEU A 93 14.08 4.36 14.71
N TYR A 94 15.38 4.31 14.94
CA TYR A 94 16.30 3.45 14.19
C TYR A 94 16.37 2.04 14.76
N PHE A 95 16.30 1.05 13.87
CA PHE A 95 16.86 -0.28 14.10
C PHE A 95 18.33 -0.30 13.67
N GLU A 96 19.04 -1.38 14.01
CA GLU A 96 20.41 -1.62 13.53
C GLU A 96 20.52 -1.53 12.00
N LYS A 97 19.46 -1.94 11.29
CA LYS A 97 19.41 -2.00 9.82
C LYS A 97 18.62 -0.87 9.16
N GLY A 98 18.36 0.22 9.88
CA GLY A 98 17.73 1.43 9.31
C GLY A 98 16.51 1.95 10.05
N HIS A 99 15.95 3.04 9.52
CA HIS A 99 14.86 3.78 10.16
C HIS A 99 13.50 3.04 10.03
N SER A 100 12.81 2.80 11.15
CA SER A 100 11.53 2.07 11.19
C SER A 100 10.42 2.66 10.29
N GLY A 101 10.36 3.98 10.17
CA GLY A 101 9.40 4.68 9.30
C GLY A 101 9.74 4.74 7.80
N LYS A 102 10.84 4.14 7.33
CA LYS A 102 11.30 4.31 5.93
C LYS A 102 10.29 3.81 4.89
N GLY A 103 9.43 2.84 5.26
CA GLY A 103 8.31 2.36 4.45
C GLY A 103 7.26 3.42 4.10
N LEU A 104 7.15 4.50 4.88
CA LEU A 104 6.16 5.55 4.66
C LEU A 104 6.35 6.21 3.28
N ASN A 105 7.61 6.44 2.87
CA ASN A 105 7.94 7.01 1.55
C ASN A 105 7.53 6.13 0.38
N TYR A 106 7.41 4.82 0.59
CA TYR A 106 7.06 3.88 -0.47
C TYR A 106 5.56 3.83 -0.75
N THR A 107 4.73 4.35 0.15
CA THR A 107 3.27 4.26 0.02
C THR A 107 2.80 4.88 -1.30
N ILE A 108 3.29 6.08 -1.64
CA ILE A 108 2.91 6.74 -2.89
C ILE A 108 3.45 5.99 -4.12
N ILE A 109 4.68 5.46 -4.02
CA ILE A 109 5.34 4.73 -5.11
C ILE A 109 4.55 3.45 -5.41
N ALA A 110 4.14 2.72 -4.37
CA ALA A 110 3.34 1.52 -4.49
C ALA A 110 1.97 1.81 -5.14
N ILE A 111 1.28 2.87 -4.71
CA ILE A 111 -0.01 3.26 -5.30
C ILE A 111 0.15 3.56 -6.79
N LEU A 112 1.15 4.39 -7.15
CA LEU A 112 1.42 4.72 -8.55
C LEU A 112 1.80 3.48 -9.37
N LEU A 113 2.62 2.60 -8.81
CA LEU A 113 3.00 1.35 -9.45
C LEU A 113 1.77 0.48 -9.74
N ILE A 114 0.84 0.33 -8.78
CA ILE A 114 -0.41 -0.41 -8.99
C ILE A 114 -1.22 0.22 -10.12
N GLN A 115 -1.33 1.55 -10.16
CA GLN A 115 -2.08 2.24 -11.22
C GLN A 115 -1.41 2.09 -12.60
N ILE A 116 -0.07 2.13 -12.68
CA ILE A 116 0.69 1.91 -13.92
C ILE A 116 0.49 0.47 -14.41
N LEU A 117 0.66 -0.53 -13.53
CA LEU A 117 0.47 -1.95 -13.89
C LEU A 117 -0.96 -2.21 -14.35
N ARG A 118 -1.94 -1.56 -13.71
CA ARG A 118 -3.34 -1.63 -14.13
C ARG A 118 -3.57 -0.99 -15.48
N TYR A 119 -3.00 0.18 -15.74
CA TYR A 119 -3.06 0.81 -17.06
C TYR A 119 -2.49 -0.11 -18.14
N LEU A 120 -1.33 -0.73 -17.88
CA LEU A 120 -0.70 -1.68 -18.80
C LEU A 120 -1.57 -2.92 -19.01
N SER A 121 -2.17 -3.47 -17.96
CA SER A 121 -3.10 -4.60 -18.07
C SER A 121 -4.32 -4.27 -18.93
N LEU A 122 -4.95 -3.12 -18.69
CA LEU A 122 -6.08 -2.64 -19.49
C LEU A 122 -5.67 -2.43 -20.96
N LYS A 123 -4.46 -1.95 -21.23
CA LYS A 123 -3.98 -1.71 -22.59
C LYS A 123 -3.65 -3.01 -23.34
N ILE A 124 -2.95 -3.94 -22.68
CA ILE A 124 -2.44 -5.18 -23.30
C ILE A 124 -3.53 -6.25 -23.39
N GLN A 125 -4.33 -6.38 -22.32
CA GLN A 125 -5.29 -7.49 -22.18
C GLN A 125 -6.75 -7.07 -22.23
N GLN A 126 -7.05 -5.76 -22.22
CA GLN A 126 -8.42 -5.23 -22.07
C GLN A 126 -9.12 -5.75 -20.81
N LYS A 127 -8.32 -5.97 -19.77
CA LYS A 127 -8.72 -6.64 -18.54
C LYS A 127 -8.14 -5.91 -17.35
N GLU A 128 -8.86 -5.93 -16.24
CA GLU A 128 -8.35 -5.38 -14.99
C GLU A 128 -7.14 -6.17 -14.49
N LEU A 129 -6.25 -5.47 -13.79
CA LEU A 129 -5.17 -6.11 -13.02
C LEU A 129 -5.79 -7.13 -12.07
N VAL A 130 -5.06 -8.19 -11.74
CA VAL A 130 -5.53 -9.27 -10.86
C VAL A 130 -4.53 -9.53 -9.75
N CYS A 131 -5.04 -10.05 -8.64
CA CYS A 131 -4.22 -10.59 -7.57
C CYS A 131 -4.38 -12.13 -7.61
N PRO A 132 -3.42 -12.86 -8.21
CA PRO A 132 -3.50 -14.31 -8.35
C PRO A 132 -3.58 -15.00 -6.97
N ASP A 133 -4.54 -15.90 -6.82
CA ASP A 133 -4.55 -16.91 -5.77
C ASP A 133 -3.67 -18.11 -6.15
N ARG A 134 -3.31 -18.96 -5.18
CA ARG A 134 -2.57 -20.21 -5.37
C ARG A 134 -3.24 -21.16 -6.39
N SER A 135 -4.56 -21.05 -6.55
CA SER A 135 -5.32 -21.82 -7.53
C SER A 135 -5.19 -21.33 -8.98
N GLY A 136 -4.47 -20.22 -9.23
CA GLY A 136 -4.39 -19.59 -10.55
C GLY A 136 -5.67 -18.86 -10.97
N ILE A 137 -6.49 -18.50 -9.99
CA ILE A 137 -7.72 -17.73 -10.15
C ILE A 137 -7.52 -16.37 -9.45
N ASP A 138 -8.08 -15.31 -10.01
CA ASP A 138 -8.10 -14.01 -9.35
C ASP A 138 -8.93 -14.09 -8.06
N MET A 139 -8.37 -13.57 -6.97
CA MET A 139 -8.94 -13.66 -5.62
C MET A 139 -10.31 -12.98 -5.48
N PHE A 140 -10.66 -12.06 -6.39
CA PHE A 140 -11.84 -11.21 -6.24
C PHE A 140 -12.85 -11.29 -7.38
N ASP A 141 -12.41 -11.59 -8.61
CA ASP A 141 -13.25 -11.60 -9.80
C ASP A 141 -13.38 -13.03 -10.40
N ASN A 142 -12.99 -14.09 -9.67
CA ASN A 142 -13.12 -15.51 -10.06
C ASN A 142 -12.63 -15.82 -11.49
N ARG A 143 -11.68 -15.03 -11.98
CA ARG A 143 -11.16 -15.09 -13.35
C ARG A 143 -9.90 -15.93 -13.37
N LYS A 144 -9.77 -16.87 -14.31
CA LYS A 144 -8.48 -17.55 -14.54
C LYS A 144 -7.40 -16.53 -14.88
N THR A 145 -6.28 -16.59 -14.17
CA THR A 145 -5.12 -15.74 -14.42
C THR A 145 -4.35 -16.23 -15.64
N ASN A 146 -3.77 -15.32 -16.39
CA ASN A 146 -2.93 -15.63 -17.55
C ASN A 146 -1.46 -15.27 -17.29
N PHE A 147 -0.64 -15.44 -18.33
CA PHE A 147 0.80 -15.18 -18.23
C PHE A 147 1.15 -13.73 -17.85
N PHE A 148 0.53 -12.69 -18.45
CA PHE A 148 0.91 -11.33 -18.02
C PHE A 148 0.32 -10.93 -16.68
N ASP A 149 -0.78 -11.55 -16.24
CA ASP A 149 -1.26 -11.38 -14.86
C ASP A 149 -0.17 -11.79 -13.86
N PHE A 150 0.49 -12.93 -14.13
CA PHE A 150 1.61 -13.40 -13.33
C PHE A 150 2.82 -12.45 -13.43
N ILE A 151 3.14 -11.92 -14.61
CA ILE A 151 4.22 -10.94 -14.78
C ILE A 151 3.96 -9.68 -13.95
N PHE A 152 2.75 -9.10 -14.03
CA PHE A 152 2.44 -7.87 -13.28
C PHE A 152 2.44 -8.10 -11.77
N PHE A 153 1.93 -9.25 -11.31
CA PHE A 153 2.01 -9.66 -9.92
C PHE A 153 3.47 -9.78 -9.45
N LEU A 154 4.30 -10.51 -10.22
CA LEU A 154 5.72 -10.70 -9.88
C LEU A 154 6.48 -9.38 -9.89
N PHE A 155 6.21 -8.50 -10.86
CA PHE A 155 6.83 -7.18 -10.92
C PHE A 155 6.48 -6.32 -9.69
N TYR A 156 5.21 -6.32 -9.27
CA TYR A 156 4.81 -5.63 -8.05
C TYR A 156 5.51 -6.21 -6.82
N LEU A 157 5.50 -7.55 -6.66
CA LEU A 157 6.09 -8.23 -5.51
C LEU A 157 7.60 -7.99 -5.42
N LEU A 158 8.32 -8.13 -6.53
CA LEU A 158 9.76 -7.87 -6.59
C LEU A 158 10.08 -6.40 -6.31
N SER A 159 9.25 -5.47 -6.77
CA SER A 159 9.42 -4.04 -6.47
C SER A 159 9.28 -3.77 -4.97
N PHE A 160 8.29 -4.39 -4.32
CA PHE A 160 8.06 -4.23 -2.88
C PHE A 160 9.16 -4.91 -2.05
N VAL A 161 9.51 -6.15 -2.35
CA VAL A 161 10.58 -6.89 -1.66
C VAL A 161 11.93 -6.22 -1.88
N GLY A 162 12.23 -5.80 -3.11
CA GLY A 162 13.44 -5.06 -3.44
C GLY A 162 13.53 -3.76 -2.64
N PHE A 163 12.42 -3.02 -2.50
CA PHE A 163 12.37 -1.84 -1.64
C PHE A 163 12.66 -2.18 -0.18
N ILE A 164 12.07 -3.24 0.39
CA ILE A 164 12.38 -3.69 1.76
C ILE A 164 13.87 -4.00 1.90
N VAL A 165 14.44 -4.79 0.99
CA VAL A 165 15.85 -5.19 1.04
C VAL A 165 16.80 -3.98 0.97
N ILE A 166 16.52 -3.01 0.09
CA ILE A 166 17.33 -1.78 -0.03
C ILE A 166 17.20 -0.90 1.22
N THR A 167 16.05 -0.91 1.89
CA THR A 167 15.77 -0.01 3.00
C THR A 167 16.12 -0.55 4.38
N CYS A 168 16.15 -1.89 4.50
CA CYS A 168 16.46 -2.65 5.72
C CYS A 168 17.85 -3.32 5.68
N ASN A 169 18.75 -2.86 4.82
CA ASN A 169 20.18 -3.15 4.84
C ASN A 169 20.94 -1.90 5.30
#